data_AF-X0LH13-F1
#
_entry.id   AF-X0LH13-F1
#
_cell.length_a   1.000
_cell.length_b   1.000
_cell.length_c   1.000
_cell.angle_alpha   90.00
_cell.angle_beta   90.00
_cell.angle_gamma   90.00
#
_symmetry.space_group_name_H-M   'P 1'
#
loop_
_entity.id
_entity.type
_entity.pdbx_description
1 polymer ?
#
loop_
_entity_poly.entity_id
_entity_poly.type
_entity_poly.pdbx_seq_one_letter_code
_entity_poly.pdbx_strand_id
1 'polypeptide(L)'
;MRDIYQGAERTLACLSTSKTSGRGMKWLIDLCDAVPSPEDDGPFQYDREDEIGIDGEAESEDGTQESDELSDTSDSECLGVYRRQWFRISDYLWDNMHIEKFVNGWIAFYDVLTSPWWSRAWICQEFLISSQVTFMFGNHFVSWEQCWRTMQGFCGIHRYDLINRNILLMFQNLSTGCPRDRHRCRILDTVRERDLIRQVNHVGMALKMKIRWTGSMDIKDLLSHSRSCKSSDDRDRVYAILGLASPGYQILPDYSHDMTAAQVMIMTTKAIIEKEDSLGILVQAATLVRSRNLDVPSWVVDWSSTEASDIRNNHFGNRHFHRISCIPHEPPEPTFQIVRNMTDETQAHILKVYGTFVTKVRLDWREWPFAGFYGAQGWKGGALISITDGDEVWILYGLQVPTVLRPYRDGYKVVSSAFLRGLNGEGFRTPLISLEVGRANRTRIILY
;
A
#
# COMPACT_ATOMS: atom_id res chain seq x y z
N MET A 1 9.29 14.13 20.29
CA MET A 1 8.00 14.31 19.56
C MET A 1 6.99 13.23 19.95
N ARG A 2 7.30 11.92 19.84
CA ARG A 2 6.42 10.84 20.33
C ARG A 2 5.88 11.10 21.74
N ASP A 3 6.77 11.47 22.68
CA ASP A 3 6.41 11.72 24.07
C ASP A 3 5.41 12.89 24.25
N ILE A 4 5.41 13.87 23.35
CA ILE A 4 4.49 15.01 23.39
C ILE A 4 3.05 14.53 23.15
N TYR A 5 2.86 13.65 22.16
CA TYR A 5 1.54 13.12 21.83
C TYR A 5 1.11 11.97 22.73
N GLN A 6 2.07 11.22 23.28
CA GLN A 6 1.77 10.15 24.24
C GLN A 6 1.22 10.71 25.55
N GLY A 7 1.61 11.93 25.94
CA GLY A 7 1.05 12.64 27.09
C GLY A 7 -0.31 13.32 26.84
N ALA A 8 -0.82 13.33 25.60
CA ALA A 8 -2.08 14.01 25.28
C ALA A 8 -3.28 13.15 25.69
N GLU A 9 -4.06 13.64 26.66
CA GLU A 9 -5.28 12.97 27.13
C GLU A 9 -6.35 12.87 26.03
N ARG A 10 -6.46 13.91 25.20
CA ARG A 10 -7.42 13.99 24.09
C ARG A 10 -6.83 14.75 22.90
N THR A 11 -7.16 14.31 21.70
CA THR A 11 -6.79 14.98 20.44
C THR A 11 -8.04 15.44 19.71
N LEU A 12 -8.10 16.74 19.42
CA LEU A 12 -9.11 17.32 18.54
C LEU A 12 -8.53 17.49 17.14
N ALA A 13 -9.02 16.68 16.19
CA ALA A 13 -8.65 16.76 14.79
C ALA A 13 -9.55 17.77 14.06
N CYS A 14 -9.05 18.98 13.88
CA CYS A 14 -9.73 20.06 13.18
C CYS A 14 -9.58 19.89 11.65
N LEU A 15 -10.61 19.34 11.01
CA LEU A 15 -10.61 19.04 9.56
C LEU A 15 -11.04 20.23 8.69
N SER A 16 -11.59 21.30 9.27
CA SER A 16 -11.96 22.52 8.54
C SER A 16 -11.08 23.70 8.94
N THR A 17 -10.43 24.34 7.97
CA THR A 17 -9.62 25.56 8.17
C THR A 17 -10.37 26.85 7.85
N SER A 18 -11.54 26.74 7.24
CA SER A 18 -12.41 27.85 6.85
C SER A 18 -13.87 27.52 7.17
N LYS A 19 -14.73 28.55 7.10
CA LYS A 19 -16.18 28.37 7.27
C LYS A 19 -16.70 27.35 6.26
N THR A 20 -17.34 26.30 6.76
CA THR A 20 -17.89 25.19 5.96
C THR A 20 -19.31 24.90 6.40
N SER A 21 -20.12 24.34 5.49
CA SER A 21 -21.50 23.93 5.78
C SER A 21 -21.58 22.76 6.76
N GLY A 22 -20.49 22.01 6.97
CA GLY A 22 -20.49 20.84 7.85
C GLY A 22 -21.30 19.64 7.33
N ARG A 23 -21.95 19.77 6.16
CA ARG A 23 -22.89 18.77 5.61
C ARG A 23 -22.29 17.37 5.48
N GLY A 24 -21.04 17.26 5.03
CA GLY A 24 -20.35 15.97 4.91
C GLY A 24 -20.15 15.27 6.25
N MET A 25 -19.80 16.03 7.30
CA MET A 25 -19.63 15.49 8.65
C MET A 25 -20.97 15.12 9.27
N LYS A 26 -22.01 15.95 9.06
CA LYS A 26 -23.37 15.59 9.46
C LYS A 26 -23.84 14.30 8.78
N TRP A 27 -23.58 14.15 7.49
CA TRP A 27 -23.93 12.94 6.74
C TRP A 27 -23.22 11.70 7.30
N LEU A 28 -21.93 11.80 7.67
CA LEU A 28 -21.23 10.71 8.34
C LEU A 28 -21.87 10.35 9.68
N ILE A 29 -22.23 11.34 10.50
CA ILE A 29 -22.89 11.10 11.81
C ILE A 29 -24.24 10.41 11.59
N ASP A 30 -25.07 10.94 10.69
CA ASP A 30 -26.38 10.36 10.36
C ASP A 30 -26.22 8.90 9.84
N LEU A 31 -25.13 8.61 9.11
CA LEU A 31 -24.80 7.26 8.63
C LEU A 31 -24.34 6.32 9.76
N CYS A 32 -23.54 6.80 10.71
CA CYS A 32 -23.16 6.05 11.91
C CYS A 32 -24.39 5.67 12.75
N ASP A 33 -25.33 6.60 12.94
CA ASP A 33 -26.55 6.38 13.70
C ASP A 33 -27.49 5.38 13.00
N ALA A 34 -27.51 5.38 11.66
CA ALA A 34 -28.35 4.51 10.86
C ALA A 34 -27.82 3.07 10.72
N VAL A 35 -26.49 2.87 10.85
CA VAL A 35 -25.83 1.57 10.71
C VAL A 35 -24.96 1.29 11.94
N PRO A 36 -25.58 0.96 13.10
CA PRO A 36 -24.86 0.71 14.35
C PRO A 36 -23.96 -0.54 14.28
N SER A 37 -23.06 -0.67 15.27
CA SER A 37 -22.05 -1.72 15.32
C SER A 37 -22.68 -3.08 15.64
N PRO A 38 -22.14 -4.22 15.16
CA PRO A 38 -22.64 -5.54 15.51
C PRO A 38 -22.50 -5.87 17.00
N GLU A 39 -21.62 -5.18 17.74
CA GLU A 39 -21.48 -5.29 19.20
C GLU A 39 -22.74 -4.80 19.94
N ASP A 40 -23.57 -3.97 19.29
CA ASP A 40 -24.85 -3.50 19.81
C ASP A 40 -25.98 -4.54 19.66
N ASP A 41 -25.74 -5.65 18.94
CA ASP A 41 -26.75 -6.67 18.60
C ASP A 41 -26.85 -7.84 19.62
N GLY A 42 -26.12 -7.80 20.74
CA GLY A 42 -26.15 -8.83 21.79
C GLY A 42 -25.15 -9.99 21.61
N PRO A 43 -25.07 -10.95 22.57
CA PRO A 43 -24.06 -12.00 22.54
C PRO A 43 -24.28 -12.98 21.38
N PHE A 44 -23.19 -13.20 20.66
CA PHE A 44 -23.12 -13.86 19.37
C PHE A 44 -23.46 -15.38 19.43
N GLN A 45 -24.47 -15.83 18.68
CA GLN A 45 -24.67 -17.25 18.36
C GLN A 45 -24.10 -17.55 16.97
N TYR A 46 -23.24 -18.55 16.90
CA TYR A 46 -22.53 -18.98 15.69
C TYR A 46 -23.40 -19.98 14.92
N ASP A 47 -23.99 -19.55 13.81
CA ASP A 47 -24.49 -20.48 12.79
C ASP A 47 -23.45 -20.61 11.68
N ARG A 48 -23.00 -21.86 11.53
CA ARG A 48 -21.89 -22.27 10.67
C ARG A 48 -22.42 -22.60 9.29
N GLU A 49 -22.83 -21.61 8.50
CA GLU A 49 -23.18 -21.79 7.08
C GLU A 49 -23.33 -20.40 6.43
N ASP A 50 -22.25 -19.96 5.74
CA ASP A 50 -22.24 -19.07 4.57
C ASP A 50 -20.82 -18.50 4.35
N GLU A 51 -19.85 -19.41 4.16
CA GLU A 51 -18.65 -19.08 3.39
C GLU A 51 -18.98 -19.23 1.91
N ILE A 52 -19.66 -18.23 1.35
CA ILE A 52 -19.70 -18.05 -0.11
C ILE A 52 -18.61 -17.03 -0.47
N GLY A 53 -17.70 -17.50 -1.31
CA GLY A 53 -16.47 -16.84 -1.72
C GLY A 53 -16.68 -15.48 -2.38
N ILE A 54 -15.75 -14.58 -2.11
CA ILE A 54 -15.30 -13.59 -3.09
C ILE A 54 -13.78 -13.70 -3.12
N ASP A 55 -13.30 -14.90 -3.41
CA ASP A 55 -12.04 -15.07 -4.12
C ASP A 55 -12.43 -15.32 -5.58
N GLY A 56 -11.79 -14.60 -6.50
CA GLY A 56 -11.96 -14.85 -7.92
C GLY A 56 -11.45 -16.27 -8.21
N GLU A 57 -12.37 -17.21 -8.31
CA GLU A 57 -12.12 -18.53 -8.85
C GLU A 57 -11.73 -18.40 -10.33
N ALA A 58 -10.49 -18.76 -10.64
CA ALA A 58 -10.20 -19.57 -11.80
C ALA A 58 -9.97 -20.99 -11.26
N GLU A 59 -10.86 -21.89 -11.63
CA GLU A 59 -10.92 -23.30 -11.27
C GLU A 59 -9.57 -24.02 -11.47
N SER A 60 -9.21 -24.87 -10.50
CA SER A 60 -8.77 -26.24 -10.79
C SER A 60 -8.80 -27.07 -9.51
N GLU A 61 -9.65 -28.09 -9.51
CA GLU A 61 -9.73 -29.19 -8.54
C GLU A 61 -8.39 -29.95 -8.44
N ASP A 62 -7.88 -30.17 -7.22
CA ASP A 62 -7.67 -31.51 -6.64
C ASP A 62 -7.01 -31.38 -5.25
N GLY A 63 -7.47 -32.19 -4.32
CA GLY A 63 -7.27 -32.03 -2.88
C GLY A 63 -5.92 -32.51 -2.34
N THR A 64 -5.55 -32.01 -1.16
CA THR A 64 -5.51 -32.75 0.12
C THR A 64 -4.82 -31.87 1.16
N GLN A 65 -5.45 -31.77 2.33
CA GLN A 65 -4.99 -31.06 3.52
C GLN A 65 -3.60 -31.51 3.99
N GLU A 66 -2.80 -30.57 4.50
CA GLU A 66 -2.28 -30.69 5.87
C GLU A 66 -1.90 -29.31 6.42
N SER A 67 -2.46 -29.06 7.59
CA SER A 67 -2.39 -27.86 8.42
C SER A 67 -1.11 -27.81 9.21
N ASP A 68 -0.49 -26.63 9.33
CA ASP A 68 0.25 -26.27 10.53
C ASP A 68 -0.25 -24.91 11.02
N GLU A 69 -1.02 -25.00 12.10
CA GLU A 69 -1.52 -23.89 12.89
C GLU A 69 -0.38 -23.27 13.70
N LEU A 70 -0.15 -21.97 13.51
CA LEU A 70 0.37 -21.10 14.56
C LEU A 70 -0.63 -19.98 14.75
N SER A 71 -1.25 -20.04 15.93
CA SER A 71 -2.38 -19.30 16.46
C SER A 71 -2.28 -17.78 16.34
N ASP A 72 -3.32 -17.17 15.77
CA ASP A 72 -3.78 -15.84 16.20
C ASP A 72 -5.33 -15.79 16.09
N THR A 73 -6.00 -16.33 17.11
CA THR A 73 -7.47 -16.48 17.14
C THR A 73 -8.20 -15.14 17.29
N SER A 74 -7.50 -14.07 17.68
CA SER A 74 -8.08 -12.72 17.85
C SER A 74 -8.30 -11.98 16.52
N ASP A 75 -7.45 -12.22 15.53
CA ASP A 75 -7.51 -11.56 14.21
C ASP A 75 -8.68 -12.09 13.36
N SER A 76 -9.05 -13.36 13.55
CA SER A 76 -10.15 -14.02 12.80
C SER A 76 -11.54 -13.48 13.18
N GLU A 77 -11.82 -13.35 14.47
CA GLU A 77 -13.09 -12.78 14.96
C GLU A 77 -13.22 -11.31 14.57
N CYS A 78 -12.14 -10.55 14.71
CA CYS A 78 -12.08 -9.14 14.33
C CYS A 78 -12.35 -8.97 12.82
N LEU A 79 -11.71 -9.77 11.96
CA LEU A 79 -11.99 -9.80 10.51
C LEU A 79 -13.46 -10.15 10.20
N GLY A 80 -14.06 -11.08 10.94
CA GLY A 80 -15.47 -11.45 10.77
C GLY A 80 -16.44 -10.30 11.10
N VAL A 81 -16.18 -9.55 12.18
CA VAL A 81 -16.95 -8.35 12.56
C VAL A 81 -16.78 -7.24 11.52
N TYR A 82 -15.54 -7.02 11.03
CA TYR A 82 -15.27 -6.06 9.96
C TYR A 82 -16.04 -6.37 8.68
N ARG A 83 -16.00 -7.63 8.25
CA ARG A 83 -16.64 -8.06 7.01
C ARG A 83 -18.15 -7.86 7.08
N ARG A 84 -18.77 -8.20 8.21
CA ARG A 84 -20.20 -7.94 8.45
C ARG A 84 -20.56 -6.45 8.40
N GLN A 85 -19.78 -5.62 9.10
CA GLN A 85 -20.06 -4.19 9.12
C GLN A 85 -19.88 -3.56 7.74
N TRP A 86 -18.91 -4.04 6.97
CA TRP A 86 -18.72 -3.62 5.58
C TRP A 86 -19.95 -3.91 4.72
N PHE A 87 -20.53 -5.11 4.80
CA PHE A 87 -21.75 -5.46 4.07
C PHE A 87 -22.94 -4.59 4.49
N ARG A 88 -23.16 -4.39 5.80
CA ARG A 88 -24.24 -3.52 6.31
C ARG A 88 -24.14 -2.08 5.79
N ILE A 89 -22.94 -1.51 5.82
CA ILE A 89 -22.69 -0.17 5.28
C ILE A 89 -22.94 -0.19 3.78
N SER A 90 -22.43 -1.18 3.05
CA SER A 90 -22.62 -1.31 1.60
C SER A 90 -24.10 -1.33 1.24
N ASP A 91 -24.88 -2.22 1.85
CA ASP A 91 -26.31 -2.36 1.61
C ASP A 91 -27.07 -1.06 1.93
N TYR A 92 -26.77 -0.43 3.08
CA TYR A 92 -27.40 0.84 3.43
C TYR A 92 -27.07 1.96 2.45
N LEU A 93 -25.80 2.08 2.03
CA LEU A 93 -25.39 3.06 1.02
C LEU A 93 -26.17 2.82 -0.27
N TRP A 94 -26.25 1.56 -0.72
CA TRP A 94 -26.94 1.16 -1.94
C TRP A 94 -28.44 1.40 -1.91
N ASP A 95 -29.10 1.06 -0.80
CA ASP A 95 -30.52 1.25 -0.65
C ASP A 95 -30.90 2.72 -0.69
N ASN A 96 -30.05 3.61 -0.18
CA ASN A 96 -30.28 5.05 -0.17
C ASN A 96 -29.78 5.77 -1.44
N MET A 97 -29.14 5.08 -2.39
CA MET A 97 -28.61 5.70 -3.62
C MET A 97 -29.68 6.33 -4.53
N HIS A 98 -30.97 6.00 -4.35
CA HIS A 98 -32.07 6.62 -5.08
C HIS A 98 -32.49 7.99 -4.52
N ILE A 99 -31.98 8.36 -3.34
CA ILE A 99 -32.37 9.58 -2.62
C ILE A 99 -31.36 10.70 -2.94
N GLU A 100 -31.80 11.76 -3.61
CA GLU A 100 -30.91 12.85 -4.04
C GLU A 100 -30.20 13.56 -2.86
N LYS A 101 -30.92 13.79 -1.75
CA LYS A 101 -30.33 14.39 -0.54
C LYS A 101 -29.20 13.54 0.04
N PHE A 102 -29.33 12.22 -0.02
CA PHE A 102 -28.33 11.28 0.45
C PHE A 102 -27.05 11.36 -0.40
N VAL A 103 -27.21 11.33 -1.73
CA VAL A 103 -26.11 11.45 -2.70
C VAL A 103 -25.38 12.79 -2.58
N ASN A 104 -26.12 13.89 -2.37
CA ASN A 104 -25.53 15.19 -2.10
C ASN A 104 -24.72 15.20 -0.78
N GLY A 105 -25.15 14.46 0.24
CA GLY A 105 -24.44 14.27 1.50
C GLY A 105 -23.15 13.47 1.33
N TRP A 106 -23.19 12.36 0.58
CA TRP A 106 -22.00 11.59 0.18
C TRP A 106 -20.98 12.49 -0.53
N ILE A 107 -21.42 13.23 -1.55
CA ILE A 107 -20.51 14.13 -2.29
C ILE A 107 -19.88 15.16 -1.35
N ALA A 108 -20.65 15.72 -0.41
CA ALA A 108 -20.13 16.64 0.60
C ALA A 108 -19.17 15.97 1.60
N PHE A 109 -19.29 14.66 1.84
CA PHE A 109 -18.36 13.93 2.71
C PHE A 109 -16.94 13.87 2.14
N TYR A 110 -16.79 13.93 0.82
CA TYR A 110 -15.45 14.09 0.23
C TYR A 110 -14.72 15.35 0.69
N ASP A 111 -15.42 16.43 1.06
CA ASP A 111 -14.78 17.63 1.61
C ASP A 111 -14.13 17.34 2.99
N VAL A 112 -14.64 16.37 3.74
CA VAL A 112 -14.05 15.89 5.01
C VAL A 112 -12.80 15.05 4.73
N LEU A 113 -12.86 14.15 3.73
CA LEU A 113 -11.76 13.25 3.36
C LEU A 113 -10.62 13.98 2.62
N THR A 114 -10.92 15.08 1.94
CA THR A 114 -9.94 15.93 1.25
C THR A 114 -9.37 17.04 2.12
N SER A 115 -9.74 17.06 3.42
CA SER A 115 -9.19 18.01 4.37
C SER A 115 -7.66 18.04 4.30
N PRO A 116 -7.04 19.24 4.24
CA PRO A 116 -5.59 19.37 4.28
C PRO A 116 -4.95 18.75 5.51
N TRP A 117 -5.74 18.56 6.59
CA TRP A 117 -5.32 17.83 7.77
C TRP A 117 -4.78 16.47 7.31
N TRP A 118 -5.58 15.54 6.78
CA TRP A 118 -5.13 14.19 6.38
C TRP A 118 -3.79 14.13 5.64
N SER A 119 -3.49 15.12 4.81
CA SER A 119 -2.25 15.17 4.05
C SER A 119 -0.99 15.53 4.83
N ARG A 120 -1.00 16.00 6.09
CA ARG A 120 0.26 16.41 6.77
C ARG A 120 1.07 15.21 7.23
N ALA A 121 2.38 15.20 6.98
CA ALA A 121 3.27 14.10 7.39
C ALA A 121 3.24 13.81 8.91
N TRP A 122 3.18 14.86 9.73
CA TRP A 122 3.20 14.77 11.19
C TRP A 122 1.90 14.21 11.82
N ILE A 123 0.82 14.09 11.06
CA ILE A 123 -0.44 13.57 11.59
C ILE A 123 -0.37 12.11 11.99
N CYS A 124 0.52 11.33 11.40
CA CYS A 124 0.71 9.96 11.87
C CYS A 124 1.02 9.95 13.38
N GLN A 125 1.80 10.91 13.89
CA GLN A 125 2.06 11.01 15.32
C GLN A 125 0.84 11.55 16.09
N GLU A 126 0.19 12.60 15.61
CA GLU A 126 -1.00 13.21 16.23
C GLU A 126 -2.14 12.18 16.37
N PHE A 127 -2.36 11.37 15.33
CA PHE A 127 -3.50 10.49 15.19
C PHE A 127 -3.24 9.09 15.74
N LEU A 128 -2.12 8.44 15.37
CA LEU A 128 -1.86 7.06 15.76
C LEU A 128 -1.61 6.93 17.27
N ILE A 129 -0.89 7.88 17.86
CA ILE A 129 -0.50 7.82 19.28
C ILE A 129 -1.70 8.11 20.20
N SER A 130 -2.61 9.00 19.81
CA SER A 130 -3.68 9.46 20.71
C SER A 130 -4.76 8.40 20.94
N SER A 131 -5.06 8.06 22.20
CA SER A 131 -6.12 7.11 22.54
C SER A 131 -7.54 7.65 22.29
N GLN A 132 -7.74 8.97 22.44
CA GLN A 132 -9.04 9.63 22.27
C GLN A 132 -8.95 10.71 21.19
N VAL A 133 -9.44 10.40 19.99
CA VAL A 133 -9.51 11.35 18.88
C VAL A 133 -10.95 11.77 18.64
N THR A 134 -11.19 13.08 18.51
CA THR A 134 -12.47 13.65 18.07
C THR A 134 -12.25 14.43 16.78
N PHE A 135 -13.01 14.13 15.73
CA PHE A 135 -12.97 14.88 14.49
C PHE A 135 -13.97 16.03 14.55
N MET A 136 -13.53 17.21 14.13
CA MET A 136 -14.35 18.39 13.99
C MET A 136 -14.32 18.89 12.55
N PHE A 137 -15.48 19.15 11.96
CA PHE A 137 -15.60 19.78 10.65
C PHE A 137 -16.81 20.72 10.62
N GLY A 138 -16.53 22.02 10.56
CA GLY A 138 -17.55 23.05 10.86
C GLY A 138 -17.99 22.96 12.31
N ASN A 139 -19.31 22.90 12.54
CA ASN A 139 -19.91 22.81 13.89
C ASN A 139 -20.27 21.38 14.31
N HIS A 140 -19.83 20.37 13.54
CA HIS A 140 -20.12 18.96 13.82
C HIS A 140 -18.89 18.27 14.38
N PHE A 141 -19.13 17.39 15.35
CA PHE A 141 -18.11 16.63 16.08
C PHE A 141 -18.51 15.16 16.07
N VAL A 142 -17.53 14.28 15.88
CA VAL A 142 -17.72 12.83 15.98
C VAL A 142 -16.47 12.21 16.59
N SER A 143 -16.64 11.31 17.56
CA SER A 143 -15.49 10.62 18.16
C SER A 143 -14.97 9.53 17.24
N TRP A 144 -13.69 9.17 17.39
CA TRP A 144 -13.09 8.02 16.72
C TRP A 144 -13.96 6.77 16.91
N GLU A 145 -14.28 6.44 18.16
CA GLU A 145 -15.11 5.27 18.55
C GLU A 145 -16.44 5.18 17.81
N GLN A 146 -17.08 6.34 17.55
CA GLN A 146 -18.36 6.40 16.86
C GLN A 146 -18.25 6.21 15.34
N CYS A 147 -17.17 6.70 14.71
CA CYS A 147 -17.13 6.81 13.24
C CYS A 147 -16.20 5.85 12.53
N TRP A 148 -15.22 5.26 13.22
CA TRP A 148 -14.10 4.60 12.55
C TRP A 148 -14.54 3.41 11.68
N ARG A 149 -15.51 2.60 12.13
CA ARG A 149 -16.07 1.47 11.36
C ARG A 149 -16.75 1.96 10.08
N THR A 150 -17.56 3.00 10.18
CA THR A 150 -18.27 3.62 9.05
C THR A 150 -17.29 4.22 8.05
N MET A 151 -16.28 4.96 8.53
CA MET A 151 -15.26 5.56 7.67
C MET A 151 -14.41 4.50 6.97
N GLN A 152 -14.01 3.44 7.67
CA GLN A 152 -13.25 2.33 7.10
C GLN A 152 -14.08 1.58 6.05
N GLY A 153 -15.34 1.27 6.38
CA GLY A 153 -16.30 0.63 5.47
C GLY A 153 -16.49 1.46 4.21
N PHE A 154 -16.75 2.76 4.33
CA PHE A 154 -16.86 3.69 3.22
C PHE A 154 -15.61 3.72 2.34
N CYS A 155 -14.40 3.81 2.93
CA CYS A 155 -13.15 3.79 2.16
C CYS A 155 -12.93 2.45 1.45
N GLY A 156 -13.38 1.34 2.05
CA GLY A 156 -13.39 0.02 1.43
C GLY A 156 -14.35 -0.05 0.24
N ILE A 157 -15.60 0.37 0.43
CA ILE A 157 -16.64 0.42 -0.61
C ILE A 157 -16.19 1.29 -1.78
N HIS A 158 -15.64 2.49 -1.51
CA HIS A 158 -15.08 3.36 -2.54
C HIS A 158 -14.03 2.65 -3.41
N ARG A 159 -13.26 1.72 -2.83
CA ARG A 159 -12.24 0.94 -3.53
C ARG A 159 -12.84 -0.16 -4.41
N TYR A 160 -13.88 -0.86 -3.96
CA TYR A 160 -14.47 -1.99 -4.68
C TYR A 160 -15.59 -1.58 -5.65
N ASP A 161 -16.50 -0.73 -5.18
CA ASP A 161 -17.79 -0.50 -5.81
C ASP A 161 -17.78 0.59 -6.87
N LEU A 162 -16.87 1.56 -6.78
CA LEU A 162 -16.75 2.61 -7.80
C LEU A 162 -15.92 2.17 -9.02
N ILE A 163 -15.04 1.18 -8.86
CA ILE A 163 -14.19 0.69 -9.95
C ILE A 163 -14.99 -0.25 -10.89
N ASN A 164 -15.94 -1.03 -10.37
CA ASN A 164 -16.56 -2.14 -11.09
C ASN A 164 -18.04 -1.91 -11.43
N ARG A 165 -18.35 -0.90 -12.25
CA ARG A 165 -19.74 -0.55 -12.61
C ARG A 165 -20.57 -1.65 -13.23
N ASN A 166 -20.01 -2.40 -14.16
CA ASN A 166 -20.78 -3.41 -14.88
C ASN A 166 -21.02 -4.64 -14.00
N ILE A 167 -20.04 -5.05 -13.19
CA ILE A 167 -20.14 -6.18 -12.27
C ILE A 167 -21.28 -5.96 -11.27
N LEU A 168 -21.36 -4.76 -10.68
CA LEU A 168 -22.37 -4.47 -9.67
C LEU A 168 -23.80 -4.32 -10.25
N LEU A 169 -23.93 -3.73 -11.44
CA LEU A 169 -25.21 -3.68 -12.15
C LEU A 169 -25.73 -5.08 -12.51
N MET A 170 -24.82 -6.00 -12.89
CA MET A 170 -25.15 -7.40 -13.13
C MET A 170 -25.59 -8.11 -11.85
N PHE A 171 -24.83 -8.00 -10.76
CA PHE A 171 -25.18 -8.67 -9.50
C PHE A 171 -26.54 -8.23 -8.94
N GLN A 172 -26.93 -6.97 -9.12
CA GLN A 172 -28.20 -6.44 -8.60
C GLN A 172 -29.36 -6.47 -9.62
N ASN A 173 -29.16 -7.05 -10.81
CA ASN A 173 -30.17 -7.09 -11.88
C ASN A 173 -30.78 -5.70 -12.23
N LEU A 174 -29.97 -4.63 -12.20
CA LEU A 174 -30.43 -3.27 -12.45
C LEU A 174 -30.21 -2.86 -13.91
N SER A 175 -31.20 -2.16 -14.48
CA SER A 175 -31.05 -1.54 -15.80
C SER A 175 -30.13 -0.33 -15.76
N THR A 176 -29.36 -0.15 -16.83
CA THR A 176 -28.57 1.06 -17.06
C THR A 176 -29.48 2.29 -17.12
N GLY A 177 -29.04 3.40 -16.53
CA GLY A 177 -29.78 4.66 -16.54
C GLY A 177 -30.92 4.77 -15.52
N CYS A 178 -31.14 3.79 -14.64
CA CYS A 178 -32.06 3.93 -13.51
C CYS A 178 -31.61 5.06 -12.54
N PRO A 179 -32.47 5.60 -11.66
CA PRO A 179 -32.09 6.68 -10.74
C PRO A 179 -30.81 6.38 -9.93
N ARG A 180 -30.68 5.14 -9.43
CA ARG A 180 -29.48 4.67 -8.71
C ARG A 180 -28.23 4.73 -9.58
N ASP A 181 -28.29 4.25 -10.82
CA ASP A 181 -27.17 4.29 -11.78
C ASP A 181 -26.79 5.73 -12.16
N ARG A 182 -27.76 6.62 -12.38
CA ARG A 182 -27.49 8.04 -12.67
C ARG A 182 -26.79 8.74 -11.51
N HIS A 183 -27.27 8.55 -10.28
CA HIS A 183 -26.64 9.12 -9.10
C HIS A 183 -25.23 8.57 -8.86
N ARG A 184 -25.03 7.28 -9.12
CA ARG A 184 -23.70 6.68 -9.07
C ARG A 184 -22.75 7.24 -10.13
N CYS A 185 -23.19 7.39 -11.38
CA CYS A 185 -22.40 8.05 -12.43
C CYS A 185 -22.00 9.46 -11.98
N ARG A 186 -22.90 10.24 -11.38
CA ARG A 186 -22.57 11.56 -10.83
C ARG A 186 -21.50 11.52 -9.73
N ILE A 187 -21.55 10.52 -8.83
CA ILE A 187 -20.48 10.33 -7.84
C ILE A 187 -19.16 9.99 -8.54
N LEU A 188 -19.18 9.09 -9.52
CA LEU A 188 -17.99 8.71 -10.29
C LEU A 188 -17.37 9.88 -11.04
N ASP A 189 -18.20 10.70 -11.68
CA ASP A 189 -17.76 11.91 -12.39
C ASP A 189 -17.11 12.87 -11.40
N THR A 190 -17.73 13.10 -10.24
CA THR A 190 -17.14 13.92 -9.16
C THR A 190 -15.78 13.37 -8.69
N VAL A 191 -15.68 12.05 -8.53
CA VAL A 191 -14.45 11.37 -8.11
C VAL A 191 -13.33 11.53 -9.14
N ARG A 192 -13.67 11.43 -10.44
CA ARG A 192 -12.73 11.61 -11.55
C ARG A 192 -12.29 13.06 -11.69
N GLU A 193 -13.23 14.00 -11.68
CA GLU A 193 -12.97 15.44 -11.81
C GLU A 193 -12.05 15.98 -10.70
N ARG A 194 -12.19 15.44 -9.48
CA ARG A 194 -11.46 15.91 -8.30
C ARG A 194 -10.27 15.03 -7.88
N ASP A 195 -9.92 13.99 -8.66
CA ASP A 195 -8.87 13.01 -8.32
C ASP A 195 -9.00 12.43 -6.89
N LEU A 196 -10.24 12.08 -6.51
CA LEU A 196 -10.56 11.71 -5.12
C LEU A 196 -10.09 10.30 -4.73
N ILE A 197 -9.83 9.44 -5.71
CA ILE A 197 -9.37 8.06 -5.49
C ILE A 197 -8.11 8.06 -4.60
N ARG A 198 -7.15 8.94 -4.89
CA ARG A 198 -5.92 9.05 -4.12
C ARG A 198 -6.19 9.48 -2.67
N GLN A 199 -7.08 10.46 -2.47
CA GLN A 199 -7.37 11.00 -1.15
C GLN A 199 -8.15 10.00 -0.28
N VAL A 200 -9.15 9.32 -0.84
CA VAL A 200 -9.91 8.30 -0.10
C VAL A 200 -9.01 7.12 0.27
N ASN A 201 -8.14 6.67 -0.64
CA ASN A 201 -7.16 5.62 -0.34
C ASN A 201 -6.16 6.08 0.73
N HIS A 202 -5.75 7.34 0.70
CA HIS A 202 -4.85 7.92 1.71
C HIS A 202 -5.48 7.91 3.10
N VAL A 203 -6.71 8.42 3.25
CA VAL A 203 -7.46 8.38 4.51
C VAL A 203 -7.69 6.93 4.95
N GLY A 204 -8.14 6.06 4.04
CA GLY A 204 -8.34 4.65 4.32
C GLY A 204 -7.09 3.94 4.85
N MET A 205 -5.90 4.33 4.39
CA MET A 205 -4.64 3.81 4.93
C MET A 205 -4.36 4.35 6.35
N ALA A 206 -4.56 5.65 6.59
CA ALA A 206 -4.41 6.22 7.93
C ALA A 206 -5.34 5.54 8.94
N LEU A 207 -6.60 5.28 8.55
CA LEU A 207 -7.57 4.54 9.37
C LEU A 207 -7.07 3.12 9.67
N LYS A 208 -6.60 2.38 8.65
CA LYS A 208 -6.06 1.03 8.83
C LYS A 208 -4.84 1.01 9.76
N MET A 209 -3.95 2.00 9.64
CA MET A 209 -2.81 2.13 10.54
C MET A 209 -3.26 2.38 11.98
N LYS A 210 -4.26 3.25 12.19
CA LYS A 210 -4.82 3.52 13.52
C LYS A 210 -5.45 2.30 14.16
N ILE A 211 -6.21 1.54 13.37
CA ILE A 211 -6.88 0.31 13.81
C ILE A 211 -5.86 -0.76 14.24
N ARG A 212 -4.76 -0.91 13.49
CA ARG A 212 -3.69 -1.89 13.79
C ARG A 212 -2.67 -1.37 14.79
N TRP A 213 -2.83 -0.15 15.30
CA TRP A 213 -1.83 0.47 16.14
C TRP A 213 -1.81 -0.16 17.53
N THR A 214 -0.73 -0.89 17.84
CA THR A 214 -0.50 -1.52 19.15
C THR A 214 0.63 -0.83 19.93
N GLY A 215 1.03 0.38 19.52
CA GLY A 215 2.14 1.16 20.11
C GLY A 215 3.39 1.26 19.23
N SER A 216 3.47 0.46 18.17
CA SER A 216 4.48 0.58 17.11
C SER A 216 4.02 -0.14 15.84
N MET A 217 4.64 0.17 14.69
CA MET A 217 4.38 -0.51 13.41
C MET A 217 5.68 -0.77 12.63
N ASP A 218 5.62 -1.62 11.61
CA ASP A 218 6.70 -1.77 10.64
C ASP A 218 6.96 -0.43 9.92
N ILE A 219 8.23 -0.01 9.83
CA ILE A 219 8.61 1.24 9.18
C ILE A 219 8.20 1.27 7.70
N LYS A 220 8.18 0.14 7.02
CA LYS A 220 7.83 0.02 5.60
C LYS A 220 6.37 0.39 5.36
N ASP A 221 5.47 0.03 6.28
CA ASP A 221 4.05 0.40 6.24
C ASP A 221 3.88 1.91 6.47
N LEU A 222 4.61 2.46 7.46
CA LEU A 222 4.61 3.89 7.79
C LEU A 222 5.17 4.75 6.63
N LEU A 223 6.31 4.35 6.06
CA LEU A 223 6.99 5.03 4.96
C LEU A 223 6.18 4.93 3.66
N SER A 224 5.51 3.81 3.43
CA SER A 224 4.57 3.70 2.32
C SER A 224 3.52 4.79 2.46
N HIS A 225 2.84 4.90 3.62
CA HIS A 225 1.84 5.94 3.86
C HIS A 225 2.40 7.36 3.70
N SER A 226 3.59 7.64 4.23
CA SER A 226 4.19 8.98 4.23
C SER A 226 4.37 9.59 2.83
N ARG A 227 4.50 8.77 1.77
CA ARG A 227 4.52 9.22 0.37
C ARG A 227 3.27 10.00 -0.05
N SER A 228 2.13 9.66 0.53
CA SER A 228 0.84 10.30 0.21
C SER A 228 0.59 11.59 1.00
N CYS A 229 1.47 11.90 1.96
CA CYS A 229 1.40 13.14 2.71
C CYS A 229 1.89 14.34 1.85
N LYS A 230 1.95 15.50 2.46
CA LYS A 230 2.54 16.75 2.03
C LYS A 230 3.45 17.20 3.17
N SER A 231 4.62 17.69 2.80
CA SER A 231 5.59 18.28 3.71
C SER A 231 6.25 19.46 3.01
N SER A 232 6.58 20.50 3.78
CA SER A 232 7.34 21.64 3.26
C SER A 232 8.82 21.29 3.08
N ASP A 233 9.31 20.35 3.88
CA ASP A 233 10.63 19.75 3.79
C ASP A 233 10.48 18.28 3.42
N ASP A 234 11.15 17.81 2.36
CA ASP A 234 11.04 16.42 1.91
C ASP A 234 11.66 15.42 2.91
N ARG A 235 12.52 15.88 3.84
CA ARG A 235 13.08 15.04 4.91
C ARG A 235 12.01 14.56 5.89
N ASP A 236 10.93 15.34 6.07
CA ASP A 236 9.81 14.98 6.96
C ASP A 236 9.05 13.73 6.50
N ARG A 237 9.20 13.32 5.23
CA ARG A 237 8.66 12.04 4.74
C ARG A 237 9.22 10.84 5.49
N VAL A 238 10.41 10.99 6.05
CA VAL A 238 11.05 9.99 6.90
C VAL A 238 10.95 10.41 8.37
N TYR A 239 11.39 11.63 8.70
CA TYR A 239 11.54 12.03 10.10
C TYR A 239 10.22 12.06 10.89
N ALA A 240 9.10 12.33 10.23
CA ALA A 240 7.78 12.35 10.88
C ALA A 240 7.30 10.97 11.36
N ILE A 241 7.91 9.86 10.92
CA ILE A 241 7.44 8.51 11.26
C ILE A 241 8.45 7.64 12.01
N LEU A 242 9.71 8.06 12.12
CA LEU A 242 10.76 7.26 12.79
C LEU A 242 10.39 6.88 14.23
N GLY A 243 9.74 7.76 14.97
CA GLY A 243 9.31 7.51 16.35
C GLY A 243 8.14 6.52 16.49
N LEU A 244 7.47 6.18 15.38
CA LEU A 244 6.34 5.25 15.34
C LEU A 244 6.77 3.83 14.96
N ALA A 245 7.98 3.67 14.43
CA ALA A 245 8.49 2.42 13.92
C ALA A 245 9.05 1.50 15.02
N SER A 246 8.86 0.19 14.84
CA SER A 246 9.59 -0.87 15.54
C SER A 246 10.04 -1.92 14.52
N PRO A 247 11.31 -2.36 14.51
CA PRO A 247 12.39 -1.94 15.41
C PRO A 247 12.78 -0.47 15.20
N GLY A 248 13.49 0.11 16.17
CA GLY A 248 14.11 1.43 15.99
C GLY A 248 15.31 1.35 15.05
N TYR A 249 15.34 2.21 14.03
CA TYR A 249 16.41 2.27 13.01
C TYR A 249 17.59 3.18 13.38
N GLN A 250 17.56 3.80 14.57
CA GLN A 250 18.61 4.70 15.07
C GLN A 250 18.92 5.90 14.15
N ILE A 251 17.99 6.25 13.26
CA ILE A 251 18.06 7.45 12.45
C ILE A 251 17.58 8.61 13.32
N LEU A 252 18.40 9.64 13.46
CA LEU A 252 18.02 10.88 14.15
C LEU A 252 17.74 11.97 13.12
N PRO A 253 16.67 12.78 13.31
CA PRO A 253 16.41 13.93 12.46
C PRO A 253 17.59 14.91 12.43
N ASP A 254 18.11 15.18 11.24
CA ASP A 254 19.17 16.15 11.00
C ASP A 254 18.70 17.13 9.93
N TYR A 255 18.50 18.39 10.33
CA TYR A 255 18.08 19.47 9.44
C TYR A 255 19.23 20.40 9.04
N SER A 256 20.48 19.99 9.28
CA SER A 256 21.66 20.72 8.84
C SER A 256 21.63 20.97 7.32
N HIS A 257 22.31 22.02 6.88
CA HIS A 257 22.36 22.41 5.46
C HIS A 257 23.02 21.33 4.59
N ASP A 258 23.95 20.57 5.15
CA ASP A 258 24.68 19.51 4.45
C ASP A 258 23.88 18.20 4.33
N MET A 259 22.71 18.12 4.98
CA MET A 259 21.82 16.97 4.97
C MET A 259 20.63 17.19 4.04
N THR A 260 20.78 16.77 2.79
CA THR A 260 19.74 16.82 1.75
C THR A 260 18.70 15.71 1.93
N ALA A 261 17.50 15.90 1.36
CA ALA A 261 16.47 14.86 1.33
C ALA A 261 16.97 13.56 0.66
N ALA A 262 17.77 13.66 -0.41
CA ALA A 262 18.35 12.51 -1.08
C ALA A 262 19.28 11.70 -0.14
N GLN A 263 20.14 12.36 0.63
CA GLN A 263 20.97 11.70 1.64
C GLN A 263 20.13 11.02 2.72
N VAL A 264 19.05 11.66 3.19
CA VAL A 264 18.11 11.05 4.14
C VAL A 264 17.47 9.79 3.53
N MET A 265 17.06 9.83 2.26
CA MET A 265 16.50 8.65 1.58
C MET A 265 17.50 7.49 1.50
N ILE A 266 18.75 7.78 1.12
CA ILE A 266 19.85 6.81 1.00
C ILE A 266 20.14 6.19 2.38
N MET A 267 20.38 7.02 3.40
CA MET A 267 20.69 6.56 4.76
C MET A 267 19.57 5.71 5.34
N THR A 268 18.32 6.12 5.13
CA THR A 268 17.15 5.39 5.64
C THR A 268 16.99 4.05 4.95
N THR A 269 17.10 4.01 3.62
CA THR A 269 17.02 2.74 2.87
C THR A 269 18.14 1.79 3.30
N LYS A 270 19.37 2.30 3.45
CA LYS A 270 20.51 1.54 3.96
C LYS A 270 20.27 0.98 5.36
N ALA A 271 19.80 1.83 6.29
CA ALA A 271 19.53 1.41 7.66
C ALA A 271 18.44 0.33 7.73
N ILE A 272 17.43 0.40 6.87
CA ILE A 272 16.40 -0.66 6.77
C ILE A 272 17.02 -1.98 6.33
N ILE A 273 17.83 -1.97 5.27
CA ILE A 273 18.50 -3.16 4.75
C ILE A 273 19.40 -3.80 5.82
N GLU A 274 20.21 -3.00 6.50
CA GLU A 274 21.15 -3.48 7.52
C GLU A 274 20.43 -3.99 8.79
N LYS A 275 19.35 -3.34 9.19
CA LYS A 275 18.63 -3.67 10.44
C LYS A 275 17.71 -4.87 10.29
N GLU A 276 17.06 -5.02 9.14
CA GLU A 276 16.15 -6.13 8.84
C GLU A 276 16.87 -7.35 8.22
N ASP A 277 18.15 -7.23 7.86
CA ASP A 277 18.90 -8.22 7.07
C ASP A 277 18.13 -8.65 5.81
N SER A 278 17.49 -7.69 5.15
CA SER A 278 16.55 -7.93 4.06
C SER A 278 16.64 -6.85 2.99
N LEU A 279 16.46 -7.26 1.73
CA LEU A 279 16.28 -6.37 0.58
C LEU A 279 14.80 -6.13 0.27
N GLY A 280 13.86 -6.52 1.15
CA GLY A 280 12.41 -6.34 0.95
C GLY A 280 12.01 -4.89 0.62
N ILE A 281 12.77 -3.91 1.12
CA ILE A 281 12.55 -2.49 0.83
C ILE A 281 12.73 -2.13 -0.65
N LEU A 282 13.50 -2.91 -1.42
CA LEU A 282 13.69 -2.69 -2.86
C LEU A 282 12.40 -2.83 -3.66
N VAL A 283 11.42 -3.59 -3.15
CA VAL A 283 10.07 -3.65 -3.75
C VAL A 283 9.45 -2.26 -3.80
N GLN A 284 9.66 -1.43 -2.77
CA GLN A 284 9.19 -0.05 -2.75
C GLN A 284 10.02 0.88 -3.66
N ALA A 285 11.33 0.63 -3.81
CA ALA A 285 12.19 1.37 -4.74
C ALA A 285 11.81 1.11 -6.21
N ALA A 286 11.36 -0.12 -6.51
CA ALA A 286 10.96 -0.58 -7.83
C ALA A 286 9.50 -0.22 -8.21
N THR A 287 8.83 0.62 -7.42
CA THR A 287 7.44 1.03 -7.69
C THR A 287 7.35 2.03 -8.84
N LEU A 288 6.24 2.00 -9.57
CA LEU A 288 5.93 2.99 -10.60
C LEU A 288 5.51 4.32 -9.97
N VAL A 289 6.24 5.37 -10.33
CA VAL A 289 6.02 6.74 -9.85
C VAL A 289 5.73 7.67 -11.02
N ARG A 290 4.86 8.66 -10.83
CA ARG A 290 4.53 9.67 -11.84
C ARG A 290 5.72 10.61 -12.11
N SER A 291 6.43 10.98 -11.05
CA SER A 291 7.63 11.80 -11.10
C SER A 291 8.62 11.36 -10.03
N ARG A 292 9.91 11.32 -10.38
CA ARG A 292 11.01 11.24 -9.42
C ARG A 292 11.48 12.66 -9.15
N ASN A 293 11.48 13.06 -7.89
CA ASN A 293 11.83 14.43 -7.52
C ASN A 293 13.30 14.53 -7.10
N LEU A 294 13.89 13.40 -6.70
CA LEU A 294 15.27 13.33 -6.21
C LEU A 294 16.13 12.46 -7.13
N ASP A 295 17.38 12.87 -7.34
CA ASP A 295 18.39 12.05 -8.01
C ASP A 295 19.00 11.08 -6.99
N VAL A 296 18.32 9.95 -6.78
CA VAL A 296 18.74 8.87 -5.89
C VAL A 296 19.03 7.59 -6.68
N PRO A 297 19.92 6.71 -6.17
CA PRO A 297 20.17 5.39 -6.75
C PRO A 297 18.88 4.61 -6.97
N SER A 298 18.85 3.71 -7.95
CA SER A 298 17.64 2.92 -8.25
C SER A 298 17.24 1.94 -7.15
N TRP A 299 18.20 1.56 -6.30
CA TRP A 299 17.95 0.72 -5.11
C TRP A 299 17.45 1.54 -3.91
N VAL A 300 17.45 2.87 -4.00
CA VAL A 300 16.98 3.77 -2.94
C VAL A 300 15.54 4.15 -3.16
N VAL A 301 14.78 4.17 -2.07
CA VAL A 301 13.37 4.52 -2.11
C VAL A 301 13.20 6.05 -2.07
N ASP A 302 12.59 6.64 -3.10
CA ASP A 302 12.20 8.06 -3.09
C ASP A 302 10.81 8.22 -2.45
N TRP A 303 10.75 8.52 -1.15
CA TRP A 303 9.46 8.77 -0.46
C TRP A 303 8.85 10.16 -0.73
N SER A 304 9.55 11.04 -1.47
CA SER A 304 8.99 12.31 -1.95
C SER A 304 8.20 12.13 -3.26
N SER A 305 8.44 11.03 -3.98
CA SER A 305 7.79 10.71 -5.23
C SER A 305 6.29 10.47 -5.08
N THR A 306 5.53 10.84 -6.10
CA THR A 306 4.10 10.53 -6.17
C THR A 306 3.88 9.26 -6.97
N GLU A 307 3.40 8.20 -6.33
CA GLU A 307 2.96 6.97 -7.01
C GLU A 307 1.90 7.29 -8.07
N ALA A 308 1.89 6.50 -9.16
CA ALA A 308 0.72 6.49 -10.01
C ALA A 308 -0.45 5.91 -9.18
N SER A 309 -1.44 6.77 -8.92
CA SER A 309 -2.65 6.53 -8.09
C SER A 309 -3.31 5.15 -8.27
N ASP A 310 -3.15 4.55 -9.44
CA ASP A 310 -3.88 3.36 -9.88
C ASP A 310 -3.18 2.05 -9.47
N ILE A 311 -1.95 2.10 -8.95
CA ILE A 311 -1.09 0.92 -8.77
C ILE A 311 -0.94 0.53 -7.28
N ARG A 312 -1.47 1.35 -6.37
CA ARG A 312 -1.28 1.15 -4.94
C ARG A 312 -2.07 -0.07 -4.43
N ASN A 313 -1.32 -1.04 -3.91
CA ASN A 313 -1.71 -2.41 -3.56
C ASN A 313 -1.81 -3.42 -4.70
N ASN A 314 -1.41 -3.06 -5.93
CA ASN A 314 -1.34 -3.97 -7.09
C ASN A 314 0.10 -4.23 -7.57
N HIS A 315 1.11 -3.76 -6.83
CA HIS A 315 2.47 -4.24 -7.06
C HIS A 315 2.53 -5.72 -6.70
N PHE A 316 3.20 -6.51 -7.54
CA PHE A 316 3.49 -7.94 -7.40
C PHE A 316 4.28 -8.33 -6.10
N GLY A 317 4.17 -7.54 -5.02
CA GLY A 317 4.92 -7.68 -3.77
C GLY A 317 4.15 -7.30 -2.51
N ASN A 318 2.83 -7.14 -2.54
CA ASN A 318 2.03 -7.03 -1.30
C ASN A 318 1.59 -8.43 -0.83
N ARG A 319 2.19 -8.92 0.26
CA ARG A 319 1.92 -10.14 1.08
C ARG A 319 1.63 -11.48 0.38
N HIS A 320 0.89 -11.52 -0.72
CA HIS A 320 0.47 -12.74 -1.41
C HIS A 320 1.60 -13.39 -2.23
N PHE A 321 2.52 -12.63 -2.85
CA PHE A 321 3.55 -13.23 -3.73
C PHE A 321 4.72 -13.92 -3.00
N HIS A 322 5.02 -13.54 -1.75
CA HIS A 322 5.99 -14.27 -0.93
C HIS A 322 5.60 -15.74 -0.78
N ARG A 323 4.29 -16.02 -0.71
CA ARG A 323 3.76 -17.39 -0.64
C ARG A 323 3.78 -18.14 -1.98
N ILE A 324 3.82 -17.41 -3.10
CA ILE A 324 3.67 -18.02 -4.43
C ILE A 324 5.01 -18.49 -5.00
N SER A 325 6.08 -17.71 -4.80
CA SER A 325 7.37 -17.94 -5.49
C SER A 325 8.31 -18.94 -4.81
N CYS A 326 8.01 -19.35 -3.56
CA CYS A 326 8.79 -20.32 -2.76
C CYS A 326 10.31 -20.07 -2.79
N ILE A 327 10.73 -18.80 -2.80
CA ILE A 327 12.15 -18.42 -2.82
C ILE A 327 12.70 -18.54 -1.40
N PRO A 328 13.73 -19.37 -1.16
CA PRO A 328 14.33 -19.49 0.16
C PRO A 328 14.98 -18.17 0.57
N HIS A 329 14.90 -17.83 1.86
CA HIS A 329 15.60 -16.68 2.38
C HIS A 329 17.10 -16.98 2.47
N GLU A 330 17.91 -16.23 1.74
CA GLU A 330 19.37 -16.21 1.86
C GLU A 330 19.78 -14.82 2.36
N PRO A 331 20.83 -14.70 3.20
CA PRO A 331 21.26 -13.39 3.68
C PRO A 331 21.79 -12.52 2.51
N PRO A 332 21.46 -11.22 2.48
CA PRO A 332 21.87 -10.33 1.39
C PRO A 332 23.37 -10.03 1.33
N GLU A 333 24.08 -10.10 2.47
CA GLU A 333 25.49 -9.68 2.63
C GLU A 333 25.81 -8.33 1.92
N PRO A 334 25.04 -7.26 2.20
CA PRO A 334 25.09 -6.03 1.44
C PRO A 334 26.41 -5.29 1.70
N THR A 335 26.95 -4.63 0.68
CA THR A 335 28.07 -3.70 0.83
C THR A 335 27.79 -2.40 0.12
N PHE A 336 27.79 -1.31 0.88
CA PHE A 336 27.53 0.05 0.41
C PHE A 336 28.85 0.77 0.11
N GLN A 337 28.97 1.37 -1.07
CA GLN A 337 30.16 2.12 -1.47
C GLN A 337 29.77 3.41 -2.19
N ILE A 338 30.62 4.44 -2.07
CA ILE A 338 30.50 5.67 -2.86
C ILE A 338 31.59 5.63 -3.91
N VAL A 339 31.21 5.56 -5.18
CA VAL A 339 32.14 5.62 -6.31
C VAL A 339 32.16 7.05 -6.82
N ARG A 340 33.34 7.65 -6.87
CA ARG A 340 33.53 8.99 -7.44
C ARG A 340 34.05 8.85 -8.86
N ASN A 341 33.36 9.47 -9.81
CA ASN A 341 33.93 9.65 -11.13
C ASN A 341 34.88 10.86 -11.10
N MET A 342 36.19 10.60 -11.22
CA MET A 342 37.23 11.63 -11.20
C MET A 342 37.16 12.60 -12.39
N THR A 343 36.41 12.25 -13.45
CA THR A 343 36.28 13.08 -14.66
C THR A 343 35.12 14.07 -14.60
N ASP A 344 34.04 13.75 -13.89
CA ASP A 344 32.80 14.55 -13.84
C ASP A 344 32.43 15.05 -12.43
N GLU A 345 33.27 14.80 -11.42
CA GLU A 345 33.01 15.04 -9.98
C GLU A 345 31.71 14.40 -9.43
N THR A 346 31.07 13.52 -10.20
CA THR A 346 29.83 12.86 -9.81
C THR A 346 30.09 11.73 -8.81
N GLN A 347 29.25 11.63 -7.79
CA GLN A 347 29.28 10.56 -6.79
C GLN A 347 28.10 9.61 -7.02
N ALA A 348 28.37 8.31 -7.09
CA ALA A 348 27.35 7.27 -7.20
C ALA A 348 27.35 6.41 -5.93
N HIS A 349 26.19 6.33 -5.27
CA HIS A 349 26.00 5.44 -4.13
C HIS A 349 25.57 4.07 -4.64
N ILE A 350 26.45 3.08 -4.52
CA ILE A 350 26.22 1.73 -5.03
C ILE A 350 25.96 0.73 -3.91
N LEU A 351 25.12 -0.26 -4.21
CA LEU A 351 24.83 -1.40 -3.35
C LEU A 351 25.31 -2.69 -4.03
N LYS A 352 26.23 -3.41 -3.39
CA LYS A 352 26.69 -4.73 -3.84
C LYS A 352 25.95 -5.83 -3.10
N VAL A 353 25.32 -6.74 -3.84
CA VAL A 353 24.53 -7.86 -3.31
C VAL A 353 24.80 -9.14 -4.10
N TYR A 354 24.52 -10.29 -3.50
CA TYR A 354 24.49 -11.55 -4.24
C TYR A 354 23.15 -11.74 -4.95
N GLY A 355 23.20 -12.34 -6.12
CA GLY A 355 22.01 -12.76 -6.84
C GLY A 355 22.31 -13.88 -7.81
N THR A 356 21.23 -14.51 -8.28
CA THR A 356 21.25 -15.53 -9.32
C THR A 356 20.49 -15.02 -10.52
N PHE A 357 21.15 -15.01 -11.68
CA PHE A 357 20.52 -14.68 -12.96
C PHE A 357 19.51 -15.77 -13.33
N VAL A 358 18.32 -15.36 -13.76
CA VAL A 358 17.26 -16.28 -14.21
C VAL A 358 17.15 -16.27 -15.72
N THR A 359 16.83 -15.12 -16.31
CA THR A 359 16.52 -15.02 -17.74
C THR A 359 16.54 -13.59 -18.26
N LYS A 360 16.64 -13.42 -19.58
CA LYS A 360 16.50 -12.11 -20.26
C LYS A 360 15.06 -11.87 -20.67
N VAL A 361 14.57 -10.66 -20.41
CA VAL A 361 13.24 -10.19 -20.77
C VAL A 361 13.13 -9.98 -22.27
N ARG A 362 12.13 -10.61 -22.88
CA ARG A 362 11.59 -10.30 -24.20
C ARG A 362 10.13 -9.90 -24.04
N LEU A 363 9.80 -8.66 -24.36
CA LEU A 363 8.45 -8.12 -24.18
C LEU A 363 7.42 -8.88 -25.02
N ASP A 364 6.27 -9.14 -24.43
CA ASP A 364 5.10 -9.77 -25.06
C ASP A 364 4.02 -8.71 -25.32
N TRP A 365 3.49 -8.14 -24.23
CA TRP A 365 2.45 -7.12 -24.26
C TRP A 365 2.69 -6.05 -23.20
N ARG A 366 2.07 -4.90 -23.39
CA ARG A 366 2.06 -3.78 -22.44
C ARG A 366 0.65 -3.25 -22.29
N GLU A 367 0.13 -3.31 -21.08
CA GLU A 367 -1.18 -2.77 -20.73
C GLU A 367 -1.07 -2.14 -19.36
N TRP A 368 -1.29 -0.83 -19.28
CA TRP A 368 -1.10 -0.09 -18.05
C TRP A 368 -1.86 -0.74 -16.87
N PRO A 369 -1.21 -1.00 -15.71
CA PRO A 369 0.16 -0.64 -15.34
C PRO A 369 1.23 -1.73 -15.56
N PHE A 370 0.88 -2.82 -16.23
CA PHE A 370 1.68 -4.03 -16.33
C PHE A 370 2.27 -4.27 -17.73
N ALA A 371 3.28 -5.13 -17.78
CA ALA A 371 3.80 -5.69 -19.00
C ALA A 371 4.04 -7.18 -18.83
N GLY A 372 3.65 -7.95 -19.86
CA GLY A 372 4.00 -9.36 -19.99
C GLY A 372 5.31 -9.54 -20.72
N PHE A 373 6.04 -10.58 -20.39
CA PHE A 373 7.27 -10.93 -21.09
C PHE A 373 7.50 -12.44 -21.15
N TYR A 374 8.33 -12.84 -22.10
CA TYR A 374 8.92 -14.16 -22.21
C TYR A 374 10.40 -14.11 -21.82
N GLY A 375 10.86 -15.17 -21.16
CA GLY A 375 12.26 -15.45 -20.93
C GLY A 375 12.77 -16.55 -21.86
N ALA A 376 14.09 -16.70 -21.91
CA ALA A 376 14.72 -17.91 -22.42
C ALA A 376 14.18 -19.16 -21.68
N GLN A 377 14.26 -20.34 -22.29
CA GLN A 377 13.83 -21.62 -21.69
C GLN A 377 12.32 -21.74 -21.39
N GLY A 378 11.49 -20.87 -21.99
CA GLY A 378 10.03 -20.98 -21.88
C GLY A 378 9.42 -20.30 -20.65
N TRP A 379 10.22 -19.56 -19.87
CA TRP A 379 9.69 -18.71 -18.81
C TRP A 379 8.70 -17.69 -19.38
N LYS A 380 7.55 -17.53 -18.73
CA LYS A 380 6.62 -16.42 -18.98
C LYS A 380 6.45 -15.65 -17.69
N GLY A 381 6.39 -14.33 -17.77
CA GLY A 381 6.30 -13.49 -16.58
C GLY A 381 5.52 -12.21 -16.80
N GLY A 382 5.31 -11.51 -15.69
CA GLY A 382 4.71 -10.18 -15.65
C GLY A 382 5.50 -9.27 -14.72
N ALA A 383 5.62 -8.01 -15.08
CA ALA A 383 6.20 -6.97 -14.23
C ALA A 383 5.49 -5.64 -14.49
N LEU A 384 5.97 -4.55 -13.88
CA LEU A 384 5.46 -3.21 -14.19
C LEU A 384 5.90 -2.77 -15.58
N ILE A 385 5.11 -1.91 -16.22
CA ILE A 385 5.32 -1.45 -17.61
C ILE A 385 6.66 -0.73 -17.87
N SER A 386 7.43 -0.40 -16.82
CA SER A 386 8.76 0.21 -16.89
C SER A 386 9.84 -0.69 -17.50
N ILE A 387 9.59 -1.99 -17.62
CA ILE A 387 10.53 -2.97 -18.20
C ILE A 387 10.70 -2.79 -19.71
N THR A 388 11.87 -3.14 -20.24
CA THR A 388 12.23 -3.07 -21.66
C THR A 388 12.87 -4.37 -22.15
N ASP A 389 12.88 -4.59 -23.46
CA ASP A 389 13.68 -5.67 -24.05
C ASP A 389 15.15 -5.55 -23.65
N GLY A 390 15.74 -6.67 -23.26
CA GLY A 390 17.13 -6.73 -22.79
C GLY A 390 17.30 -6.49 -21.29
N ASP A 391 16.24 -6.14 -20.56
CA ASP A 391 16.25 -6.23 -19.09
C ASP A 391 16.42 -7.69 -18.65
N GLU A 392 16.85 -7.91 -17.42
CA GLU A 392 17.20 -9.23 -16.88
C GLU A 392 16.39 -9.52 -15.62
N VAL A 393 15.93 -10.76 -15.45
CA VAL A 393 15.28 -11.20 -14.23
C VAL A 393 16.31 -11.89 -13.33
N TRP A 394 16.35 -11.45 -12.08
CA TRP A 394 17.29 -11.91 -11.05
C TRP A 394 16.54 -12.30 -9.78
N ILE A 395 17.08 -13.30 -9.07
CA ILE A 395 16.73 -13.57 -7.68
C ILE A 395 17.84 -12.96 -6.82
N LEU A 396 17.51 -11.90 -6.06
CA LEU A 396 18.46 -11.24 -5.17
C LEU A 396 18.41 -11.89 -3.79
N TYR A 397 19.57 -12.11 -3.19
CA TYR A 397 19.65 -12.70 -1.86
C TYR A 397 19.15 -11.63 -0.86
N GLY A 398 18.35 -12.03 0.12
CA GLY A 398 17.61 -11.15 1.01
C GLY A 398 16.28 -10.64 0.42
N LEU A 399 15.93 -11.02 -0.82
CA LEU A 399 14.66 -10.66 -1.46
C LEU A 399 13.92 -11.90 -1.97
N GLN A 400 12.75 -12.17 -1.41
CA GLN A 400 11.92 -13.33 -1.78
C GLN A 400 10.97 -13.04 -2.95
N VAL A 401 11.36 -12.16 -3.86
CA VAL A 401 10.58 -11.78 -5.04
C VAL A 401 11.53 -11.63 -6.24
N PRO A 402 11.23 -12.24 -7.40
CA PRO A 402 12.01 -12.01 -8.61
C PRO A 402 12.05 -10.52 -8.95
N THR A 403 13.21 -10.03 -9.37
CA THR A 403 13.43 -8.62 -9.63
C THR A 403 13.96 -8.42 -11.03
N VAL A 404 13.35 -7.49 -11.77
CA VAL A 404 13.82 -7.05 -13.08
C VAL A 404 14.86 -5.97 -12.88
N LEU A 405 16.05 -6.25 -13.40
CA LEU A 405 17.22 -5.39 -13.40
C LEU A 405 17.57 -4.97 -14.82
N ARG A 406 17.87 -3.69 -15.01
CA ARG A 406 18.35 -3.16 -16.29
C ARG A 406 19.86 -3.05 -16.29
N PRO A 407 20.58 -3.66 -17.25
CA PRO A 407 22.01 -3.46 -17.39
C PRO A 407 22.36 -1.97 -17.46
N TYR A 408 23.33 -1.54 -16.64
CA TYR A 408 23.77 -0.16 -16.56
C TYR A 408 25.22 -0.09 -16.11
N ARG A 409 26.10 0.45 -16.97
CA ARG A 409 27.56 0.46 -16.76
C ARG A 409 28.08 -0.98 -16.53
N ASP A 410 28.81 -1.21 -15.46
CA ASP A 410 29.33 -2.51 -14.99
C ASP A 410 28.38 -3.21 -14.00
N GLY A 411 27.15 -2.72 -13.86
CA GLY A 411 26.14 -3.25 -12.94
C GLY A 411 24.73 -3.09 -13.50
N TYR A 412 23.80 -2.74 -12.61
CA TYR A 412 22.38 -2.78 -12.89
C TYR A 412 21.60 -1.65 -12.21
N LYS A 413 20.47 -1.27 -12.80
CA LYS A 413 19.42 -0.48 -12.13
C LYS A 413 18.23 -1.36 -11.78
N VAL A 414 17.66 -1.18 -10.59
CA VAL A 414 16.41 -1.83 -10.17
C VAL A 414 15.24 -1.19 -10.91
N VAL A 415 14.44 -2.00 -11.62
CA VAL A 415 13.35 -1.50 -12.49
C VAL A 415 11.97 -1.87 -11.94
N SER A 416 11.78 -3.13 -11.58
CA SER A 416 10.47 -3.66 -11.21
C SER A 416 10.60 -4.99 -10.46
N SER A 417 9.61 -5.33 -9.63
CA SER A 417 9.39 -6.72 -9.21
C SER A 417 8.69 -7.49 -10.33
N ALA A 418 9.03 -8.77 -10.47
CA ALA A 418 8.46 -9.67 -11.46
C ALA A 418 7.76 -10.86 -10.81
N PHE A 419 6.80 -11.38 -11.54
CA PHE A 419 6.26 -12.72 -11.38
C PHE A 419 6.74 -13.58 -12.56
N LEU A 420 7.05 -14.85 -12.31
CA LEU A 420 7.52 -15.82 -13.30
C LEU A 420 6.75 -17.13 -13.16
N ARG A 421 6.47 -17.75 -14.31
CA ARG A 421 5.86 -19.08 -14.43
C ARG A 421 6.57 -19.88 -15.53
N GLY A 422 6.90 -21.12 -15.23
CA GLY A 422 7.46 -22.09 -16.18
C GLY A 422 6.38 -22.74 -17.04
N LEU A 423 6.78 -23.41 -18.13
CA LEU A 423 5.89 -24.03 -19.12
C LEU A 423 4.93 -25.08 -18.51
N ASN A 424 5.32 -25.74 -17.41
CA ASN A 424 4.53 -26.78 -16.75
C ASN A 424 3.83 -26.31 -15.47
N GLY A 425 3.71 -25.00 -15.24
CA GLY A 425 3.17 -24.46 -13.97
C GLY A 425 4.19 -24.30 -12.84
N GLU A 426 5.46 -24.61 -13.09
CA GLU A 426 6.58 -24.35 -12.17
C GLU A 426 6.64 -22.85 -11.78
N GLY A 427 6.94 -22.54 -10.53
CA GLY A 427 6.96 -21.18 -9.97
C GLY A 427 5.69 -20.78 -9.20
N PHE A 428 4.63 -21.59 -9.22
CA PHE A 428 3.54 -21.53 -8.24
C PHE A 428 3.72 -22.64 -7.21
N ARG A 429 3.93 -22.28 -5.94
CA ARG A 429 4.19 -23.22 -4.83
C ARG A 429 5.42 -24.13 -5.00
N THR A 430 6.24 -23.89 -6.01
CA THR A 430 7.48 -24.61 -6.32
C THR A 430 8.62 -23.60 -6.47
N PRO A 431 9.83 -23.89 -5.93
CA PRO A 431 10.94 -22.94 -6.01
C PRO A 431 11.34 -22.65 -7.45
N LEU A 432 11.46 -21.38 -7.82
CA LEU A 432 11.94 -20.94 -9.15
C LEU A 432 13.37 -21.43 -9.46
N ILE A 433 14.21 -21.53 -8.43
CA ILE A 433 15.56 -22.08 -8.49
C ILE A 433 15.78 -22.89 -7.20
N SER A 434 16.37 -24.08 -7.29
CA SER A 434 16.73 -24.85 -6.10
C SER A 434 17.85 -24.16 -5.32
N LEU A 435 17.88 -24.32 -3.99
CA LEU A 435 18.89 -23.67 -3.14
C LEU A 435 20.33 -23.97 -3.59
N GLU A 436 20.60 -25.23 -3.96
CA GLU A 436 21.92 -25.67 -4.40
C GLU A 436 22.36 -25.00 -5.71
N VAL A 437 21.47 -24.95 -6.70
CA VAL A 437 21.73 -24.29 -7.99
C VAL A 437 21.88 -22.79 -7.81
N GLY A 438 21.04 -22.19 -6.95
CA GLY A 438 21.12 -20.78 -6.60
C GLY A 438 22.49 -20.42 -6.02
N ARG A 439 22.98 -21.21 -5.05
CA ARG A 439 24.29 -21.01 -4.40
C ARG A 439 25.47 -21.26 -5.33
N ALA A 440 25.40 -22.30 -6.18
CA ALA A 440 26.45 -22.62 -7.13
C ALA A 440 26.64 -21.52 -8.19
N ASN A 441 25.54 -20.89 -8.61
CA ASN A 441 25.54 -19.84 -9.64
C ASN A 441 25.46 -18.42 -9.06
N ARG A 442 25.69 -18.25 -7.75
CA ARG A 442 25.61 -16.94 -7.11
C ARG A 442 26.69 -16.02 -7.66
N THR A 443 26.28 -14.81 -8.03
CA THR A 443 27.19 -13.78 -8.53
C THR A 443 27.00 -12.52 -7.70
N ARG A 444 28.09 -11.80 -7.43
CA ARG A 444 28.02 -10.51 -6.77
C ARG A 444 27.83 -9.43 -7.82
N ILE A 445 26.73 -8.68 -7.73
CA ILE A 445 26.36 -7.63 -8.69
C ILE A 445 26.34 -6.26 -8.03
N ILE A 446 26.43 -5.21 -8.85
CA ILE A 446 26.38 -3.81 -8.42
C ILE A 446 25.02 -3.23 -8.80
N LEU A 447 24.31 -2.65 -7.83
CA LEU A 447 23.10 -1.88 -8.04
C LEU A 447 23.43 -0.38 -7.96
N TYR A 448 23.06 0.35 -9.01
CA TYR A 448 23.30 1.78 -9.22
C TYR A 448 22.12 2.67 -8.87
#